data_AF-A0A1E5WAK3-F1
#
_entry.id   AF-A0A1E5WAK3-F1
#
_cell.length_a   1.000
_cell.length_b   1.000
_cell.length_c   1.000
_cell.angle_alpha   90.00
_cell.angle_beta   90.00
_cell.angle_gamma   90.00
#
_symmetry.space_group_name_H-M   'P 1'
#
loop_
_entity.id
_entity.type
_entity.pdbx_description
1 polymer ?
#
loop_
_entity_poly.entity_id
_entity_poly.type
_entity_poly.pdbx_seq_one_letter_code
_entity_poly.pdbx_strand_id
1 'polypeptide(L)'
;MGRDTSKAAKKASSSWSETPSVGQEFTSLLSNMHIEKMSVFTKSDDTVSLHLTKLLEVEREKVALGKAQHEEKIMAMDLSMCNPAQRAVYAAWQAEIASRVVPRPPNPTNTP
;
A
#
# COMPACT_ATOMS: atom_id res chain seq x y z
N MET A 1 79.67 -1.80 30.56
CA MET A 1 79.09 -0.55 31.11
C MET A 1 79.73 0.64 30.40
N GLY A 2 78.94 1.62 29.95
CA GLY A 2 79.39 2.86 29.28
C GLY A 2 78.52 3.17 28.05
N ARG A 3 77.23 3.51 28.22
CA ARG A 3 76.65 4.88 28.32
C ARG A 3 76.91 5.79 27.10
N ASP A 4 75.87 5.87 26.27
CA ASP A 4 75.23 7.05 25.64
C ASP A 4 76.11 8.21 25.13
N THR A 5 75.91 8.60 23.86
CA THR A 5 75.02 9.75 23.51
C THR A 5 75.05 10.09 22.01
N SER A 6 73.85 10.13 21.45
CA SER A 6 73.33 11.22 20.61
C SER A 6 74.15 11.72 19.43
N LYS A 7 73.71 11.35 18.22
CA LYS A 7 73.71 12.28 17.09
C LYS A 7 72.35 12.27 16.41
N ALA A 8 71.53 13.24 16.78
CA ALA A 8 70.33 13.61 16.07
C ALA A 8 70.68 13.98 14.63
N ALA A 9 70.05 13.32 13.66
CA ALA A 9 70.03 13.81 12.29
C ALA A 9 68.74 13.37 11.60
N LYS A 10 68.00 14.40 11.19
CA LYS A 10 66.99 14.43 10.15
C LYS A 10 65.62 13.82 10.46
N LYS A 11 64.72 14.76 10.78
CA LYS A 11 63.37 14.88 10.17
C LYS A 11 63.22 13.98 8.93
N ALA A 12 62.39 12.97 9.05
CA ALA A 12 61.41 12.64 8.03
C ALA A 12 60.08 12.47 8.78
N SER A 13 59.40 13.60 8.99
CA SER A 13 57.94 13.56 9.00
C SER A 13 57.54 13.12 7.60
N SER A 14 57.45 11.82 7.36
CA SER A 14 56.61 11.32 6.28
C SER A 14 55.19 11.37 6.82
N SER A 15 54.63 12.59 6.83
CA SER A 15 53.21 12.74 6.60
C SER A 15 52.98 12.19 5.19
N TRP A 16 52.87 10.86 5.08
CA TRP A 16 52.16 10.27 3.97
C TRP A 16 50.73 10.70 4.21
N SER A 17 50.37 11.78 3.51
CA SER A 17 48.99 12.14 3.28
C SER A 17 48.26 10.85 2.95
N GLU A 18 47.32 10.50 3.80
CA GLU A 18 46.49 9.32 3.75
C GLU A 18 45.61 9.43 2.49
N THR A 19 46.20 9.20 1.31
CA THR A 19 45.44 9.01 0.09
C THR A 19 44.60 7.77 0.31
N PRO A 20 43.26 7.85 0.20
CA PRO A 20 42.42 6.67 0.35
C PRO A 20 42.95 5.60 -0.60
N SER A 21 43.20 4.42 -0.04
CA SER A 21 43.63 3.27 -0.82
C SER A 21 42.62 3.05 -1.95
N VAL A 22 43.08 2.78 -3.17
CA VAL A 22 42.23 2.44 -4.32
C VAL A 22 41.24 1.30 -3.97
N GLY A 23 41.63 0.40 -3.07
CA GLY A 23 40.75 -0.66 -2.56
C GLY A 23 39.58 -0.13 -1.71
N GLN A 24 39.77 0.97 -0.98
CA GLN A 24 38.74 1.64 -0.18
C GLN A 24 37.73 2.38 -1.08
N GLU A 25 38.21 3.04 -2.14
CA GLU A 25 37.33 3.67 -3.14
C GLU A 25 36.51 2.61 -3.89
N PHE A 26 37.13 1.49 -4.28
CA PHE A 26 36.46 0.39 -4.95
C PHE A 26 35.39 -0.29 -4.06
N THR A 27 35.70 -0.56 -2.79
CA THR A 27 34.71 -1.13 -1.85
C THR A 27 33.58 -0.15 -1.55
N SER A 28 33.88 1.15 -1.43
CA SER A 28 32.85 2.18 -1.29
C SER A 28 31.94 2.24 -2.51
N LEU A 29 32.49 2.16 -3.73
CA LEU A 29 31.70 2.11 -4.97
C LEU A 29 30.75 0.90 -5.00
N LEU A 30 31.24 -0.29 -4.68
CA LEU A 30 30.40 -1.50 -4.63
C LEU A 30 29.31 -1.40 -3.55
N SER A 31 29.64 -0.83 -2.40
CA SER A 31 28.68 -0.58 -1.32
C SER A 31 27.58 0.39 -1.77
N ASN A 32 27.96 1.51 -2.38
CA ASN A 32 27.03 2.50 -2.90
C ASN A 32 26.12 1.90 -3.99
N MET A 33 26.68 1.13 -4.91
CA MET A 33 25.92 0.44 -5.95
C MET A 33 24.91 -0.56 -5.35
N HIS A 34 25.28 -1.28 -4.30
CA HIS A 34 24.35 -2.19 -3.62
C HIS A 34 23.18 -1.42 -2.98
N ILE A 35 23.48 -0.32 -2.30
CA ILE A 35 22.46 0.56 -1.69
C ILE A 35 21.52 1.11 -2.76
N GLU A 36 22.06 1.61 -3.88
CA GLU A 36 21.26 2.14 -4.98
C GLU A 36 20.36 1.07 -5.59
N LYS A 37 20.89 -0.14 -5.82
CA LYS A 37 20.11 -1.28 -6.30
C LYS A 37 18.96 -1.62 -5.36
N MET A 38 19.20 -1.64 -4.04
CA MET A 38 18.15 -1.87 -3.06
C MET A 38 17.11 -0.75 -3.08
N SER A 39 17.54 0.51 -3.18
CA SER A 39 16.62 1.66 -3.29
C SER A 39 15.70 1.55 -4.51
N VAL A 40 16.20 1.05 -5.64
CA VAL A 40 15.38 0.84 -6.84
C VAL A 40 14.31 -0.23 -6.58
N PHE A 41 14.67 -1.36 -5.96
CA PHE A 41 13.71 -2.41 -5.67
C PHE A 41 12.63 -1.99 -4.67
N THR A 42 12.99 -1.28 -3.61
CA THR A 42 12.00 -0.80 -2.64
C THR A 42 11.01 0.16 -3.30
N LYS A 43 11.50 1.08 -4.15
CA LYS A 43 10.63 2.01 -4.89
C LYS A 43 9.72 1.31 -5.88
N SER A 44 10.21 0.28 -6.57
CA SER A 44 9.36 -0.51 -7.48
C SER A 44 8.30 -1.28 -6.70
N ASP A 45 8.65 -1.87 -5.57
CA ASP A 45 7.71 -2.62 -4.72
C ASP A 45 6.62 -1.69 -4.18
N ASP A 46 6.98 -0.49 -3.73
CA ASP A 46 6.01 0.53 -3.30
C ASP A 46 5.05 0.92 -4.42
N THR A 47 5.57 1.10 -5.64
CA THR A 47 4.77 1.46 -6.82
C THR A 47 3.79 0.34 -7.19
N VAL A 48 4.26 -0.90 -7.17
CA VAL A 48 3.42 -2.08 -7.45
C VAL A 48 2.35 -2.24 -6.37
N SER A 49 2.71 -2.08 -5.10
CA SER A 49 1.79 -2.14 -3.96
C SER A 49 0.69 -1.09 -4.06
N LEU A 50 1.05 0.15 -4.40
CA LEU A 50 0.09 1.24 -4.63
C LEU A 50 -0.85 0.91 -5.79
N HIS A 51 -0.31 0.43 -6.92
CA HIS A 51 -1.12 0.06 -8.07
C HIS A 51 -2.10 -1.08 -7.75
N LEU A 52 -1.65 -2.08 -7.00
CA LEU A 52 -2.49 -3.20 -6.57
C LEU A 52 -3.63 -2.72 -5.66
N THR A 53 -3.33 -1.82 -4.73
CA THR A 53 -4.36 -1.23 -3.84
C THR A 53 -5.41 -0.47 -4.65
N LYS A 54 -4.98 0.32 -5.63
CA LYS A 54 -5.90 1.04 -6.52
C LYS A 54 -6.77 0.09 -7.35
N LEU A 55 -6.20 -0.99 -7.88
CA LEU A 55 -6.98 -2.01 -8.59
C LEU A 55 -8.03 -2.67 -7.70
N LEU A 56 -7.68 -2.98 -6.45
CA LEU A 56 -8.62 -3.54 -5.49
C LEU A 56 -9.76 -2.57 -5.15
N GLU A 57 -9.47 -1.28 -5.04
CA GLU A 57 -10.48 -0.24 -4.83
C GLU A 57 -11.47 -0.17 -6.00
N VAL A 58 -10.96 -0.13 -7.24
CA VAL A 58 -11.80 -0.12 -8.44
C VAL A 58 -12.67 -1.39 -8.54
N GLU A 59 -12.11 -2.56 -8.24
CA GLU A 59 -12.90 -3.80 -8.30
C GLU A 59 -13.96 -3.84 -7.18
N ARG A 60 -13.65 -3.31 -5.98
CA ARG A 60 -14.65 -3.16 -4.91
C ARG A 60 -15.79 -2.25 -5.31
N GLU A 61 -15.49 -1.10 -5.92
CA GLU A 61 -16.49 -0.16 -6.41
C GLU A 61 -17.36 -0.79 -7.50
N LYS A 62 -16.73 -1.48 -8.47
CA LYS A 62 -17.43 -2.19 -9.53
C LYS A 62 -18.37 -3.28 -9.00
N VAL A 63 -17.94 -4.05 -7.99
CA VAL A 63 -18.80 -5.04 -7.32
C VAL A 63 -19.95 -4.35 -6.59
N ALA A 64 -19.70 -3.23 -5.90
CA ALA A 64 -20.75 -2.48 -5.22
C ALA A 64 -21.79 -1.93 -6.19
N LEU A 65 -21.35 -1.34 -7.31
CA LEU A 65 -22.21 -0.81 -8.36
C LEU A 65 -23.00 -1.93 -9.06
N GLY A 66 -22.35 -3.07 -9.34
CA GLY A 66 -23.03 -4.24 -9.90
C GLY A 66 -24.12 -4.79 -8.97
N LYS A 67 -23.88 -4.81 -7.66
CA LYS A 67 -24.89 -5.17 -6.65
C LYS A 67 -26.04 -4.17 -6.64
N ALA A 68 -25.75 -2.87 -6.58
CA ALA A 68 -26.77 -1.82 -6.58
C ALA A 68 -27.67 -1.89 -7.84
N GLN A 69 -27.07 -2.06 -9.02
CA GLN A 69 -27.83 -2.22 -10.27
C GLN A 69 -28.70 -3.48 -10.28
N HIS A 70 -28.21 -4.59 -9.69
CA HIS A 70 -29.01 -5.81 -9.59
C HIS A 70 -30.19 -5.65 -8.63
N GLU A 71 -29.95 -5.03 -7.47
CA GLU A 71 -31.00 -4.72 -6.49
C GLU A 71 -32.03 -3.75 -7.07
N GLU A 72 -31.61 -2.72 -7.81
CA GLU A 72 -32.51 -1.81 -8.53
C GLU A 72 -33.39 -2.54 -9.55
N LYS A 73 -32.80 -3.47 -10.33
CA LYS A 73 -33.57 -4.29 -11.28
C LYS A 73 -34.60 -5.18 -10.58
N ILE A 74 -34.25 -5.74 -9.42
CA ILE A 74 -35.19 -6.53 -8.61
C ILE A 74 -36.33 -5.64 -8.10
N MET A 75 -36.02 -4.45 -7.61
CA MET A 75 -37.00 -3.48 -7.13
C MET A 75 -37.92 -2.95 -8.24
N ALA A 76 -37.40 -2.81 -9.47
CA ALA A 76 -38.17 -2.39 -10.63
C ALA A 76 -39.03 -3.52 -11.24
N MET A 77 -38.84 -4.77 -10.83
CA MET A 77 -39.59 -5.91 -11.37
C MET A 77 -41.05 -5.86 -10.94
N ASP A 78 -41.97 -5.82 -11.91
CA ASP A 78 -43.39 -5.95 -11.63
C ASP A 78 -43.76 -7.42 -11.32
N LEU A 79 -44.19 -7.63 -10.08
CA LEU A 79 -44.65 -8.91 -9.56
C LEU A 79 -45.91 -9.42 -10.28
N SER A 80 -46.70 -8.53 -10.90
CA SER A 80 -47.91 -8.89 -11.64
C SER A 80 -47.59 -9.69 -12.91
N MET A 81 -46.46 -9.40 -13.54
CA MET A 81 -45.97 -10.05 -14.76
C MET A 81 -45.23 -11.38 -14.50
N CYS A 82 -44.88 -11.66 -13.23
CA CYS A 82 -44.18 -12.87 -12.84
C CYS A 82 -45.13 -14.05 -12.61
N ASN A 83 -44.63 -15.27 -12.84
CA ASN A 83 -45.37 -16.49 -12.47
C ASN A 83 -45.50 -16.60 -10.93
N PRO A 84 -46.46 -17.39 -10.40
CA PRO A 84 -46.72 -17.42 -8.96
C PRO A 84 -45.52 -17.79 -8.08
N ALA A 85 -44.65 -18.70 -8.56
CA ALA A 85 -43.45 -19.09 -7.82
C ALA A 85 -42.38 -17.99 -7.82
N GLN A 86 -42.12 -17.37 -8.97
CA GLN A 86 -41.21 -16.23 -9.12
C GLN A 86 -41.68 -15.02 -8.32
N ARG A 87 -42.99 -14.80 -8.25
CA ARG A 87 -43.59 -13.71 -7.48
C ARG A 87 -43.22 -13.78 -6.00
N ALA A 88 -43.31 -14.97 -5.40
CA ALA A 88 -42.93 -15.16 -4.00
C ALA A 88 -41.44 -14.87 -3.77
N VAL A 89 -40.58 -15.30 -4.69
CA VAL A 89 -39.12 -15.09 -4.62
C VAL A 89 -38.76 -13.61 -4.76
N TYR A 90 -39.25 -12.94 -5.80
CA TYR A 90 -38.96 -11.53 -6.02
C TYR A 90 -39.58 -10.64 -4.93
N ALA A 91 -40.76 -10.97 -4.41
CA ALA A 91 -41.34 -10.24 -3.28
C ALA A 91 -40.47 -10.35 -2.02
N ALA A 92 -39.93 -11.54 -1.73
CA ALA A 92 -39.01 -11.73 -0.60
C ALA A 92 -37.72 -10.92 -0.78
N TRP A 93 -37.14 -10.93 -1.98
CA TRP A 93 -35.94 -10.13 -2.29
C TRP A 93 -36.20 -8.62 -2.25
N GLN A 94 -37.33 -8.14 -2.76
CA GLN A 94 -37.72 -6.74 -2.67
C GLN A 94 -37.88 -6.29 -1.21
N ALA A 95 -38.50 -7.13 -0.36
CA ALA A 95 -38.63 -6.84 1.07
C ALA A 95 -37.27 -6.80 1.78
N GLU A 96 -36.38 -7.74 1.46
CA GLU A 96 -35.02 -7.77 2.01
C GLU A 96 -34.21 -6.52 1.60
N ILE A 97 -34.24 -6.14 0.32
CA ILE A 97 -33.57 -4.94 -0.19
C ILE A 97 -34.14 -3.68 0.47
N ALA A 98 -35.48 -3.56 0.55
CA ALA A 98 -36.13 -2.43 1.20
C ALA A 98 -35.73 -2.30 2.68
N SER A 99 -35.59 -3.41 3.41
CA SER A 99 -35.14 -3.40 4.82
C SER A 99 -33.73 -2.85 5.01
N ARG A 100 -32.86 -2.97 4.00
CA ARG A 100 -31.49 -2.45 4.03
C ARG A 100 -31.42 -0.97 3.64
N VAL A 101 -32.35 -0.51 2.78
CA VAL A 101 -32.38 0.85 2.23
C VAL A 101 -33.15 1.83 3.12
N VAL A 102 -34.19 1.39 3.84
CA VAL A 102 -34.98 2.27 4.72
C VAL A 102 -34.18 2.60 5.99
N PRO A 103 -33.82 3.88 6.24
CA PRO A 103 -33.26 4.28 7.52
C PRO A 103 -34.31 4.06 8.61
N ARG A 104 -33.91 3.46 9.73
CA ARG A 104 -34.74 3.33 10.94
C ARG A 104 -35.42 4.69 11.23
N PRO A 105 -36.75 4.76 11.38
CA PRO A 105 -37.42 6.03 11.65
C PRO A 105 -36.85 6.66 12.94
N PRO A 106 -36.69 7.99 13.00
CA PRO A 106 -36.23 8.66 14.20
C PRO A 106 -37.19 8.34 15.36
N ASN A 107 -36.63 7.83 16.47
CA ASN A 107 -37.39 7.53 17.68
C ASN A 107 -38.18 8.79 18.12
N PRO A 108 -39.50 8.71 18.30
CA PRO A 108 -40.34 9.86 18.62
C PRO A 108 -40.30 10.28 20.11
N THR A 109 -39.20 10.08 20.84
CA THR A 109 -39.19 10.23 22.33
C THR A 109 -38.33 11.35 22.90
N ASN A 110 -37.86 12.32 22.12
CA ASN A 110 -37.29 13.55 22.70
C ASN A 110 -38.10 14.76 22.23
N THR A 111 -39.18 15.04 22.97
CA THR A 111 -39.75 16.39 23.06
C THR A 111 -39.15 17.08 24.29
N PRO A 112 -38.81 18.39 24.19
CA PRO A 112 -38.12 19.16 25.23
C PRO A 112 -39.00 19.44 26.46
#